data_AF-A0A5M8R290-F1
#
_entry.id   AF-A0A5M8R290-F1
#
_cell.length_a   1.000
_cell.length_b   1.000
_cell.length_c   1.000
_cell.angle_alpha   90.00
_cell.angle_beta   90.00
_cell.angle_gamma   90.00
#
_symmetry.space_group_name_H-M   'P 1'
#
loop_
_entity.id
_entity.type
_entity.pdbx_description
1 polymer ?
#
loop_
_entity_poly.entity_id
_entity_poly.type
_entity_poly.pdbx_seq_one_letter_code
_entity_poly.pdbx_strand_id
1 'polypeptide(L)' 'MVQKHFTIEFSKQHSKDVSLEMISQLGRTYKINLPEHSRSGSKAEVNISDLSLTGGIYMLRIQSASLTEVIKVFVVD' A
#
# COMPACT_ATOMS: atom_id res chain seq x y z
N MET A 1 -0.94 -16.25 13.92
CA MET A 1 -1.47 -15.95 12.57
C MET A 1 -1.14 -14.50 12.27
N VAL A 2 -0.41 -14.22 11.19
CA VAL A 2 -0.10 -12.83 10.80
C VAL A 2 -1.34 -12.21 10.16
N GLN A 3 -1.77 -11.05 10.66
CA GLN A 3 -2.87 -10.27 10.09
C GLN A 3 -2.43 -9.73 8.72
N LYS A 4 -3.02 -10.24 7.64
CA LYS A 4 -2.68 -9.85 6.24
C LYS A 4 -3.62 -8.80 5.65
N HIS A 5 -4.42 -8.15 6.49
CA HIS A 5 -5.33 -7.07 6.10
C HIS A 5 -5.08 -5.86 6.97
N PHE A 6 -5.07 -4.68 6.36
CA PHE A 6 -5.00 -3.40 7.07
C PHE A 6 -5.86 -2.36 6.37
N THR A 7 -6.24 -1.31 7.10
CA THR A 7 -6.96 -0.18 6.53
C THR A 7 -6.00 0.97 6.27
N ILE A 8 -6.14 1.62 5.12
CA ILE A 8 -5.48 2.88 4.81
C ILE A 8 -6.52 3.98 4.62
N GLU A 9 -6.22 5.19 5.09
CA GLU A 9 -6.95 6.41 4.76
C GLU A 9 -6.08 7.24 3.82
N PHE A 10 -6.57 7.49 2.60
CA PHE A 10 -5.82 8.24 1.61
C PHE A 10 -5.91 9.75 1.87
N SER A 11 -4.78 10.45 1.75
CA SER A 11 -4.76 11.91 1.82
C SER A 11 -5.71 12.54 0.80
N LYS A 12 -6.40 13.61 1.21
CA LYS A 12 -7.24 14.42 0.30
C LYS A 12 -6.44 15.18 -0.75
N GLN A 13 -5.12 15.20 -0.63
CA GLN A 13 -4.21 15.87 -1.59
C GLN A 13 -3.93 15.01 -2.83
N HIS A 14 -4.24 13.72 -2.78
CA HIS A 14 -4.17 12.87 -3.96
C HIS A 14 -5.20 13.29 -5.00
N SER A 15 -4.86 13.15 -6.28
CA SER A 15 -5.84 13.17 -7.36
C SER A 15 -6.73 11.92 -7.28
N LYS A 16 -7.84 11.90 -8.04
CA LYS A 16 -8.89 10.86 -7.99
C LYS A 16 -8.35 9.44 -7.81
N ASP A 17 -7.53 8.99 -8.77
CA ASP A 17 -7.02 7.62 -8.81
C ASP A 17 -5.74 7.51 -7.99
N VAL A 18 -5.70 6.49 -7.15
CA VAL A 18 -4.54 6.12 -6.32
C VAL A 18 -4.09 4.71 -6.64
N SER A 19 -2.78 4.49 -6.67
CA SER A 19 -2.15 3.18 -6.75
C SER A 19 -1.36 2.90 -5.47
N LEU A 20 -1.23 1.61 -5.15
CA LEU A 20 -0.56 1.15 -3.94
C LEU A 20 0.45 0.05 -4.29
N GLU A 21 1.70 0.23 -3.85
CA GLU A 21 2.78 -0.72 -4.06
C GLU A 21 3.59 -0.91 -2.77
N MET A 22 3.99 -2.15 -2.49
CA MET A 22 5.02 -2.47 -1.50
C MET A 22 6.36 -2.64 -2.20
N ILE A 23 7.40 -2.00 -1.68
CA ILE A 23 8.75 -2.04 -2.26
C ILE A 23 9.70 -2.56 -1.19
N SER A 24 10.35 -3.69 -1.46
CA SER A 24 11.36 -4.26 -0.55
C SER A 24 12.65 -3.41 -0.53
N GLN A 25 13.51 -3.62 0.48
CA GLN A 25 14.83 -2.98 0.53
C GLN A 25 15.72 -3.27 -0.69
N LEU A 26 15.51 -4.40 -1.37
CA LEU A 26 16.22 -4.78 -2.59
C LEU A 26 15.60 -4.18 -3.87
N GLY A 27 14.56 -3.35 -3.73
CA GLY A 27 13.87 -2.71 -4.85
C GLY A 27 12.82 -3.57 -5.56
N ARG A 28 12.56 -4.80 -5.10
CA ARG A 28 11.45 -5.61 -5.62
C ARG A 28 10.11 -4.95 -5.27
N THR A 29 9.30 -4.71 -6.29
CA THR A 29 7.97 -4.10 -6.19
C THR A 29 6.85 -5.14 -6.24
N TYR A 30 5.87 -4.99 -5.36
CA TYR A 30 4.66 -5.78 -5.29
C TYR A 30 3.46 -4.85 -5.43
N LYS A 31 2.71 -4.98 -6.51
CA LYS A 31 1.47 -4.22 -6.70
C LYS A 31 0.40 -4.76 -5.77
N ILE A 32 -0.34 -3.85 -5.13
CA ILE A 32 -1.49 -4.21 -4.31
C ILE A 32 -2.75 -3.82 -5.05
N ASN A 33 -3.64 -4.79 -5.23
CA ASN A 33 -4.96 -4.54 -5.78
C ASN A 33 -5.78 -3.78 -4.75
N LEU A 34 -6.28 -2.62 -5.14
CA LEU A 34 -7.17 -1.82 -4.33
C LEU A 34 -8.64 -2.14 -4.68
N PRO A 35 -9.55 -2.11 -3.70
CA PRO A 35 -10.98 -2.19 -3.98
C PRO A 35 -11.42 -1.12 -5.00
N GLU A 36 -12.37 -1.46 -5.87
CA GLU A 36 -13.03 -0.48 -6.72
C GLU A 36 -13.54 0.68 -5.85
N HIS A 37 -13.25 1.92 -6.26
CA HIS A 37 -13.53 3.17 -5.53
C HIS A 37 -12.51 3.62 -4.46
N SER A 38 -11.34 3.00 -4.37
CA SER A 38 -10.23 3.58 -3.61
C SER A 38 -9.79 4.90 -4.24
N ARG A 39 -10.01 6.01 -3.54
CA ARG A 39 -9.81 7.37 -4.07
C ARG A 39 -9.31 8.32 -3.00
N SER A 40 -8.88 9.50 -3.43
CA SER A 40 -8.51 10.60 -2.53
C SER A 40 -9.53 10.83 -1.41
N GLY A 41 -9.05 10.89 -0.16
CA GLY A 41 -9.89 11.10 1.03
C GLY A 41 -10.75 9.91 1.46
N SER A 42 -10.67 8.75 0.79
CA SER A 42 -11.42 7.56 1.19
C SER A 42 -10.59 6.64 2.09
N LYS A 43 -11.28 5.75 2.80
CA LYS A 43 -10.67 4.58 3.44
C LYS A 43 -10.75 3.38 2.51
N ALA A 44 -9.73 2.54 2.51
CA ALA A 44 -9.73 1.27 1.81
C ALA A 44 -9.18 0.17 2.73
N GLU A 45 -9.83 -0.98 2.69
CA GLU A 45 -9.25 -2.20 3.23
C GLU A 45 -8.30 -2.80 2.20
N VAL A 46 -7.10 -3.13 2.65
CA VAL A 46 -6.00 -3.61 1.83
C VAL A 46 -5.72 -5.06 2.22
N ASN A 47 -5.81 -5.96 1.25
CA ASN A 47 -5.45 -7.37 1.41
C ASN A 47 -4.09 -7.63 0.77
N ILE A 48 -3.13 -8.12 1.56
CA ILE A 48 -1.79 -8.50 1.09
C ILE A 48 -1.55 -10.02 1.12
N SER A 49 -2.62 -10.81 1.20
CA SER A 49 -2.53 -12.27 1.36
C SER A 49 -1.86 -12.98 0.19
N ASP A 50 -2.01 -12.43 -1.01
CA ASP A 50 -1.45 -12.97 -2.26
C ASP A 50 0.00 -12.54 -2.50
N LEU A 51 0.55 -11.69 -1.61
CA LEU A 51 1.94 -11.26 -1.70
C LEU A 51 2.84 -12.22 -0.92
N SER A 52 3.83 -12.81 -1.61
CA SER A 52 4.92 -13.56 -1.00
C SER A 52 5.94 -12.60 -0.37
N LEU A 53 5.57 -11.97 0.73
CA LEU A 53 6.45 -11.11 1.53
C LEU A 53 7.22 -11.95 2.55
N THR A 54 8.51 -11.67 2.70
CA THR A 54 9.33 -12.18 3.82
C THR A 54 9.38 -11.13 4.93
N GLY A 55 9.62 -11.53 6.17
CA GLY A 55 9.92 -10.61 7.27
C GLY A 55 11.00 -9.58 6.92
N GLY A 56 10.77 -8.32 7.31
CA GLY A 56 11.67 -7.22 6.99
C GLY A 56 10.98 -5.88 6.75
N ILE A 57 11.78 -4.89 6.39
CA ILE A 57 11.29 -3.52 6.13
C ILE A 57 10.92 -3.37 4.65
N TYR A 58 9.77 -2.76 4.41
CA TYR A 58 9.26 -2.37 3.11
C TYR A 58 8.90 -0.89 3.10
N MET A 59 8.76 -0.34 1.91
CA MET A 59 8.17 0.97 1.66
C MET A 59 6.82 0.76 1.00
N LEU A 60 5.75 1.21 1.64
CA LEU A 60 4.43 1.31 1.05
C LEU A 60 4.35 2.65 0.31
N ARG A 61 4.35 2.60 -1.02
CA ARG A 61 4.19 3.76 -1.89
C ARG A 61 2.73 3.93 -2.25
N ILE A 62 2.17 5.09 -1.94
CA ILE A 62 0.83 5.52 -2.35
C ILE A 62 1.03 6.60 -3.39
N GLN A 63 0.48 6.42 -4.58
CA GLN A 63 0.75 7.33 -5.69
C GLN A 63 -0.52 7.71 -6.43
N SER A 64 -0.60 8.98 -6.79
CA SER A 64 -1.58 9.53 -7.71
C SER A 64 -0.86 10.40 -8.73
N ALA A 65 -1.57 10.97 -9.71
CA ALA A 65 -0.95 11.86 -10.68
C ALA A 65 -0.32 13.14 -10.05
N SER A 66 -0.84 13.60 -8.91
CA SER A 66 -0.41 14.85 -8.26
C SER A 66 0.53 14.67 -7.07
N LEU A 67 0.62 13.47 -6.49
CA LEU A 67 1.28 13.25 -5.21
C LEU A 67 1.79 11.81 -5.08
N THR A 68 2.95 11.68 -4.44
CA THR A 68 3.50 10.40 -3.95
C THR A 68 3.73 10.50 -2.45
N GLU A 69 3.21 9.54 -1.71
CA GLU A 69 3.45 9.36 -0.27
C GLU A 69 4.17 8.02 -0.07
N VAL A 70 5.07 7.95 0.91
CA VAL A 70 5.81 6.72 1.24
C VAL A 70 5.76 6.49 2.74
N ILE A 71 5.29 5.30 3.13
CA ILE A 71 5.22 4.86 4.53
C ILE A 71 6.16 3.67 4.71
N LYS A 72 7.02 3.70 5.73
CA LYS A 72 7.85 2.55 6.09
C LYS A 72 6.99 1.51 6.82
N VAL A 73 6.99 0.28 6.31
CA VAL A 73 6.25 -0.86 6.87
C VAL A 73 7.23 -1.92 7.34
N PHE A 74 7.00 -2.48 8.51
CA PHE A 74 7.75 -3.63 9.01
C PHE A 74 6.85 -4.86 8.99
N VAL A 75 7.22 -5.85 8.17
CA VAL A 75 6.53 -7.15 8.09
C VAL A 75 7.23 -8.09 9.05
N VAL A 76 6.44 -8.74 9.92
CA VAL A 76 6.89 -9.78 10.85
C VAL A 76 6.36 -11.13 10.37
N ASP A 77 7.15 -12.18 10.57
CA ASP A 77 6.79 -13.57 10.26
C ASP A 77 5.82 -14.18 11.29
#